data_AF-A0A7X1APS5-F1
#
_entry.id   AF-A0A7X1APS5-F1
#
_cell.length_a   1.000
_cell.length_b   1.000
_cell.length_c   1.000
_cell.angle_alpha   90.00
_cell.angle_beta   90.00
_cell.angle_gamma   90.00
#
_symmetry.space_group_name_H-M   'P 1'
#
loop_
_entity.id
_entity.type
_entity.pdbx_description
1 polymer ?
#
loop_
_entity_poly.entity_id
_entity_poly.type
_entity_poly.pdbx_seq_one_letter_code
_entity_poly.pdbx_strand_id
1 'polypeptide(L)'
;MMNAMQMPMNTTMPMMPMMGMPMMMATMTCHMAGDGMMCTMKPAAGMDMAQFKTNAEMMAMMMNCGMPMMMQCANMSMMCMSADAMNMMTSMNMSMMPMMAMGMQMPMMKCVMECTMMGDSMMCKMMPMPGMSMAMMENCCMLMNKMMNDCAMPMMMSCNGMPMMCCTC
;
A
#
# COMPACT_ATOMS: atom_id res chain seq x y z
N MET A 1 -24.78 -26.21 -28.22
CA MET A 1 -24.17 -24.94 -28.62
C MET A 1 -25.04 -23.83 -28.03
N MET A 2 -24.61 -23.21 -26.94
CA MET A 2 -25.40 -22.23 -26.18
C MET A 2 -24.98 -20.80 -26.53
N ASN A 3 -26.01 -19.95 -26.61
CA ASN A 3 -26.05 -18.56 -27.06
C ASN A 3 -24.93 -17.65 -26.52
N ALA A 4 -24.22 -17.00 -27.46
CA ALA A 4 -23.38 -15.85 -27.18
C ALA A 4 -24.28 -14.63 -26.89
N MET A 5 -24.42 -14.28 -25.62
CA MET A 5 -24.89 -12.94 -25.23
C MET A 5 -23.82 -11.93 -25.67
N GLN A 6 -24.02 -11.34 -26.84
CA GLN A 6 -23.38 -10.10 -27.23
C GLN A 6 -23.88 -9.00 -26.30
N MET A 7 -23.07 -8.62 -25.33
CA MET A 7 -23.27 -7.38 -24.59
C MET A 7 -22.80 -6.22 -25.48
N PRO A 8 -23.65 -5.23 -25.76
CA PRO A 8 -23.28 -4.06 -26.54
C PRO A 8 -22.35 -3.18 -25.69
N MET A 9 -21.05 -3.23 -25.99
CA MET A 9 -20.08 -2.32 -25.41
C MET A 9 -20.33 -0.92 -25.97
N ASN A 10 -21.00 -0.10 -25.16
CA ASN A 10 -21.21 1.31 -25.38
C ASN A 10 -19.84 2.04 -25.41
N THR A 11 -19.35 2.32 -26.61
CA THR A 11 -18.08 3.00 -26.94
C THR A 11 -18.06 4.49 -26.60
N THR A 12 -19.01 4.99 -25.80
CA THR A 12 -19.24 6.43 -25.57
C THR A 12 -19.06 6.90 -24.14
N MET A 13 -18.58 6.05 -23.23
CA MET A 13 -18.06 6.57 -21.96
C MET A 13 -16.65 7.10 -22.22
N PRO A 14 -16.39 8.42 -22.08
CA PRO A 14 -15.02 8.87 -21.99
C PRO A 14 -14.46 8.16 -20.76
N MET A 15 -13.61 7.17 -21.01
CA MET A 15 -12.71 6.66 -19.99
C MET A 15 -11.95 7.89 -19.54
N MET A 16 -12.44 8.53 -18.47
CA MET A 16 -11.74 9.62 -17.80
C MET A 16 -10.32 9.09 -17.67
N PRO A 17 -9.33 9.73 -18.31
CA PRO A 17 -7.96 9.34 -18.10
C PRO A 17 -7.79 9.47 -16.60
N MET A 18 -7.70 8.32 -15.91
CA MET A 18 -7.28 8.28 -14.53
C MET A 18 -6.00 9.08 -14.55
N MET A 19 -6.06 10.33 -14.05
CA MET A 19 -4.95 11.26 -14.13
C MET A 19 -3.77 10.50 -13.57
N GLY A 20 -2.82 10.18 -14.44
CA GLY A 20 -1.67 9.37 -14.13
C GLY A 20 -0.82 10.17 -13.16
N MET A 21 -1.16 10.12 -11.88
CA MET A 21 -0.28 10.60 -10.84
C MET A 21 1.00 9.80 -11.03
N PRO A 22 2.12 10.47 -11.38
CA PRO A 22 3.34 9.78 -11.69
C PRO A 22 3.74 8.98 -10.46
N MET A 23 3.86 7.66 -10.62
CA MET A 23 4.40 6.81 -9.56
C MET A 23 5.76 7.36 -9.17
N MET A 24 5.89 7.75 -7.91
CA MET A 24 7.13 8.28 -7.40
C MET A 24 8.10 7.14 -7.14
N MET A 25 9.29 7.23 -7.72
CA MET A 25 10.39 6.34 -7.39
C MET A 25 10.99 6.73 -6.03
N ALA A 26 11.11 5.77 -5.13
CA ALA A 26 11.69 5.93 -3.81
C ALA A 26 12.65 4.77 -3.51
N THR A 27 13.57 4.95 -2.57
CA THR A 27 14.26 3.85 -1.90
C THR A 27 13.56 3.57 -0.58
N MET A 28 13.49 2.30 -0.17
CA MET A 28 12.87 1.88 1.08
C MET A 28 13.74 0.84 1.77
N THR A 29 13.99 1.05 3.06
CA THR A 29 14.72 0.13 3.93
C THR A 29 13.86 -0.20 5.13
N CYS A 30 13.75 -1.49 5.49
CA CYS A 30 12.88 -1.90 6.58
C CYS A 30 13.58 -2.83 7.57
N HIS A 31 13.26 -2.67 8.84
CA HIS A 31 13.76 -3.50 9.93
C HIS A 31 12.67 -3.73 10.96
N MET A 32 12.75 -4.83 11.71
CA MET A 32 11.89 -5.04 12.87
C MET A 32 12.33 -4.14 14.02
N ALA A 33 11.38 -3.46 14.65
CA ALA A 33 11.61 -2.67 15.85
C ALA A 33 10.49 -2.98 16.86
N GLY A 34 10.85 -3.67 17.95
CA GLY A 34 10.00 -3.90 19.13
C GLY A 34 8.59 -4.44 18.85
N ASP A 35 7.67 -3.53 18.56
CA ASP A 35 6.23 -3.72 18.37
C ASP A 35 5.77 -3.62 16.90
N GLY A 36 6.69 -3.48 15.94
CA GLY A 36 6.35 -3.47 14.53
C GLY A 36 7.55 -3.53 13.58
N MET A 37 7.29 -3.33 12.30
CA MET A 37 8.29 -3.16 11.25
C MET A 37 8.42 -1.66 10.96
N MET A 38 9.63 -1.13 11.05
CA MET A 38 9.97 0.25 10.70
C MET A 38 10.55 0.30 9.30
N CYS A 39 9.88 1.03 8.41
CA CYS A 39 10.33 1.29 7.06
C CYS A 39 10.74 2.75 6.90
N THR A 40 11.92 3.02 6.37
CA THR A 40 12.39 4.35 6.01
C THR A 40 12.39 4.47 4.50
N MET A 41 11.64 5.42 3.98
CA MET A 41 11.53 5.76 2.57
C MET A 41 12.24 7.07 2.28
N LYS A 42 12.96 7.13 1.16
CA LYS A 42 13.59 8.35 0.63
C LYS A 42 13.30 8.49 -0.86
N PRO A 43 13.29 9.70 -1.43
CA PRO A 43 13.20 9.84 -2.88
C PRO A 43 14.37 9.13 -3.57
N ALA A 44 14.12 8.52 -4.73
CA ALA A 44 15.19 7.97 -5.54
C ALA A 44 16.16 9.08 -6.00
N ALA A 45 17.41 8.73 -6.29
CA ALA A 45 18.42 9.69 -6.72
C ALA A 45 17.95 10.51 -7.94
N GLY A 46 18.01 11.84 -7.84
CA GLY A 46 17.56 12.74 -8.90
C GLY A 46 16.07 13.12 -8.86
N MET A 47 15.29 12.57 -7.92
CA MET A 47 13.91 13.00 -7.67
C MET A 47 13.84 14.21 -6.74
N ASP A 48 12.89 15.10 -6.98
CA ASP A 48 12.72 16.31 -6.19
C ASP A 48 12.14 16.04 -4.79
N MET A 49 12.76 16.64 -3.76
CA MET A 49 12.36 16.45 -2.37
C MET A 49 11.03 17.13 -2.05
N ALA A 50 10.70 18.25 -2.72
CA ALA A 50 9.41 18.90 -2.51
C ALA A 50 8.27 18.02 -3.04
N GLN A 51 8.45 17.43 -4.22
CA GLN A 51 7.53 16.42 -4.75
C GLN A 51 7.38 15.23 -3.81
N PHE A 52 8.49 14.73 -3.23
CA PHE A 52 8.45 13.62 -2.26
C PHE A 52 7.60 13.95 -1.04
N LYS A 53 7.78 15.15 -0.48
CA LYS A 53 6.95 15.64 0.64
C LYS A 53 5.48 15.72 0.26
N THR A 54 5.16 16.27 -0.91
CA THR A 54 3.76 16.35 -1.38
C THR A 54 3.12 14.97 -1.53
N ASN A 55 3.83 13.98 -2.08
CA ASN A 55 3.30 12.62 -2.20
C ASN A 55 3.16 11.91 -0.85
N ALA A 56 4.09 12.13 0.08
CA ALA A 56 4.01 11.61 1.44
C ALA A 56 2.84 12.22 2.23
N GLU A 57 2.63 13.54 2.11
CA GLU A 57 1.47 14.23 2.69
C GLU A 57 0.15 13.73 2.09
N MET A 58 0.12 13.51 0.79
CA MET A 58 -1.05 12.94 0.11
C MET A 58 -1.33 11.52 0.58
N MET A 59 -0.29 10.69 0.74
CA MET A 59 -0.41 9.33 1.28
C MET A 59 -0.97 9.35 2.70
N ALA A 60 -0.41 10.20 3.57
CA ALA A 60 -0.91 10.37 4.93
C ALA A 60 -2.36 10.86 4.95
N MET A 61 -2.72 11.82 4.11
CA MET A 61 -4.10 12.32 3.98
C MET A 61 -5.05 11.19 3.58
N MET A 62 -4.72 10.42 2.54
CA MET A 62 -5.57 9.33 2.08
C MET A 62 -5.75 8.24 3.13
N MET A 63 -4.68 7.88 3.84
CA MET A 63 -4.74 6.92 4.95
C MET A 63 -5.59 7.44 6.12
N ASN A 64 -5.49 8.72 6.45
CA ASN A 64 -6.31 9.37 7.47
C ASN A 64 -7.79 9.44 7.04
N CYS A 65 -8.06 9.54 5.74
CA CYS A 65 -9.41 9.44 5.17
C CYS A 65 -9.96 8.00 5.13
N GLY A 66 -9.29 7.02 5.73
CA GLY A 66 -9.79 5.65 5.78
C GLY A 66 -9.39 4.77 4.61
N MET A 67 -8.64 5.29 3.64
CA MET A 67 -8.27 4.54 2.45
C MET A 67 -7.16 3.52 2.76
N PRO A 68 -7.31 2.25 2.38
CA PRO A 68 -6.27 1.26 2.57
C PRO A 68 -5.12 1.51 1.59
N MET A 69 -3.90 1.42 2.12
CA MET A 69 -2.69 1.33 1.33
C MET A 69 -2.39 -0.14 1.04
N MET A 70 -2.20 -0.47 -0.23
CA MET A 70 -1.72 -1.76 -0.68
C MET A 70 -0.24 -1.69 -1.00
N MET A 71 0.56 -2.56 -0.39
CA MET A 71 1.96 -2.78 -0.73
C MET A 71 2.12 -4.13 -1.40
N GLN A 72 2.64 -4.15 -2.62
CA GLN A 72 2.78 -5.35 -3.45
C GLN A 72 4.22 -5.53 -3.89
N CYS A 73 4.80 -6.68 -3.60
CA CYS A 73 6.13 -7.06 -4.08
C CYS A 73 6.08 -8.51 -4.54
N ALA A 74 6.17 -8.73 -5.85
CA ALA A 74 5.94 -10.02 -6.49
C ALA A 74 4.61 -10.65 -6.01
N ASN A 75 4.64 -11.78 -5.31
CA ASN A 75 3.45 -12.47 -4.80
C ASN A 75 3.06 -12.03 -3.39
N MET A 76 3.81 -11.15 -2.75
CA MET A 76 3.48 -10.62 -1.43
C MET A 76 2.57 -9.40 -1.57
N SER A 77 1.41 -9.46 -0.93
CA SER A 77 0.47 -8.35 -0.82
C SER A 77 0.23 -8.03 0.65
N MET A 78 0.43 -6.77 1.01
CA MET A 78 0.08 -6.23 2.32
C MET A 78 -0.98 -5.15 2.15
N MET A 79 -1.97 -5.15 3.02
CA MET A 79 -2.99 -4.12 3.14
C MET A 79 -2.78 -3.41 4.46
N CYS A 80 -2.31 -2.17 4.40
CA CYS A 80 -2.15 -1.33 5.57
C CYS A 80 -3.26 -0.28 5.69
N MET A 81 -3.65 0.01 6.92
CA MET A 81 -4.64 1.01 7.27
C MET A 81 -4.08 1.91 8.37
N SER A 82 -4.52 3.16 8.47
CA SER A 82 -4.20 3.98 9.65
C SER A 82 -4.93 3.43 10.88
N ALA A 83 -4.44 3.77 12.08
CA ALA A 83 -5.12 3.43 13.33
C ALA A 83 -6.55 4.02 13.36
N ASP A 84 -6.70 5.26 12.89
CA ASP A 84 -7.99 5.96 12.79
C ASP A 84 -8.94 5.27 11.81
N ALA A 85 -8.44 4.86 10.64
CA ALA A 85 -9.21 4.07 9.68
C ALA A 85 -9.71 2.75 10.29
N MET A 86 -8.89 2.08 11.09
CA MET A 86 -9.31 0.85 11.77
C MET A 86 -10.36 1.12 12.84
N ASN A 87 -10.21 2.20 13.61
CA ASN A 87 -11.20 2.61 14.60
C ASN A 87 -12.53 2.97 13.94
N MET A 88 -12.52 3.62 12.77
CA MET A 88 -13.73 3.86 11.98
C MET A 88 -14.37 2.55 11.49
N MET A 89 -13.58 1.60 10.99
CA MET A 89 -14.08 0.29 10.57
C MET A 89 -14.70 -0.50 11.72
N THR A 90 -14.10 -0.44 12.90
CA THR A 90 -14.56 -1.13 14.11
C THR A 90 -15.83 -0.47 14.69
N SER A 91 -15.90 0.86 14.69
CA SER A 91 -17.03 1.61 15.25
C SER A 91 -18.27 1.61 14.36
N MET A 92 -18.13 1.52 13.03
CA MET A 92 -19.28 1.49 12.13
C MET A 92 -19.97 0.11 12.05
N ASN A 93 -19.56 -0.90 12.84
CA ASN A 93 -20.00 -2.29 12.74
C ASN A 93 -20.11 -2.75 11.28
N MET A 94 -19.21 -2.24 10.43
CA MET A 94 -19.14 -2.61 9.03
C MET A 94 -18.36 -3.91 8.99
N SER A 95 -19.01 -4.98 9.48
CA SER A 95 -18.73 -6.35 9.05
C SER A 95 -18.65 -6.32 7.53
N MET A 96 -17.42 -6.23 7.03
CA MET A 96 -17.05 -6.18 5.62
C MET A 96 -17.96 -5.29 4.77
N MET A 97 -17.62 -4.02 4.58
CA MET A 97 -17.87 -3.43 3.27
C MET A 97 -17.13 -4.30 2.25
N PRO A 98 -17.83 -4.96 1.29
CA PRO A 98 -17.19 -5.72 0.23
C PRO A 98 -16.62 -4.77 -0.82
N MET A 99 -15.93 -3.71 -0.42
CA MET A 99 -15.29 -2.74 -1.31
C MET A 99 -13.90 -3.21 -1.75
N MET A 100 -13.71 -4.52 -1.90
CA MET A 100 -12.64 -5.15 -2.70
C MET A 100 -13.07 -6.55 -3.16
N ALA A 101 -14.33 -6.72 -3.55
CA ALA A 101 -14.82 -7.92 -4.23
C ALA A 101 -14.45 -7.94 -5.73
N MET A 102 -13.21 -7.59 -6.07
CA MET A 102 -12.63 -7.85 -7.39
C MET A 102 -11.61 -8.98 -7.20
N GLY A 103 -12.06 -10.18 -7.53
CA GLY A 103 -11.51 -11.43 -7.04
C GLY A 103 -10.06 -11.67 -7.38
N MET A 104 -9.23 -11.80 -6.34
CA MET A 104 -8.24 -12.85 -6.19
C MET A 104 -7.98 -13.01 -4.70
N GLN A 105 -8.34 -14.18 -4.16
CA GLN A 105 -8.04 -14.57 -2.77
C GLN A 105 -6.54 -14.88 -2.64
N MET A 106 -5.70 -13.86 -2.70
CA MET A 106 -4.34 -13.98 -2.18
C MET A 106 -4.40 -13.64 -0.68
N PRO A 107 -3.77 -14.40 0.22
CA PRO A 107 -3.70 -14.06 1.63
C PRO A 107 -2.96 -12.72 1.79
N MET A 108 -3.73 -11.64 1.93
CA MET A 108 -3.20 -10.29 2.13
C MET A 108 -2.91 -10.08 3.61
N MET A 109 -1.68 -9.75 3.94
CA MET A 109 -1.30 -9.42 5.32
C MET A 109 -1.86 -8.05 5.69
N LYS A 110 -2.61 -7.99 6.79
CA LYS A 110 -3.23 -6.76 7.27
C LYS A 110 -2.41 -6.09 8.37
N CYS A 111 -2.09 -4.82 8.19
CA CYS A 111 -1.22 -4.01 9.05
C CYS A 111 -1.89 -2.70 9.45
N VAL A 112 -1.59 -2.20 10.64
CA VAL A 112 -1.65 -0.76 10.90
C VAL A 112 -0.40 -0.15 10.31
N MET A 113 -0.50 0.99 9.65
CA MET A 113 0.64 1.78 9.25
C MET A 113 0.50 3.22 9.73
N GLU A 114 1.55 3.73 10.36
CA GLU A 114 1.69 5.12 10.79
C GLU A 114 2.93 5.70 10.14
N CYS A 115 2.78 6.77 9.37
CA CYS A 115 3.87 7.40 8.65
C CYS A 115 4.15 8.79 9.19
N THR A 116 5.42 9.13 9.35
CA THR A 116 5.88 10.43 9.82
C THR A 116 7.01 10.91 8.92
N MET A 117 6.93 12.16 8.48
CA MET A 117 8.01 12.80 7.76
C MET A 117 9.15 13.17 8.71
N MET A 118 10.36 12.69 8.41
CA MET A 118 11.58 12.99 9.14
C MET A 118 12.62 13.57 8.18
N GLY A 119 12.66 14.91 8.10
CA GLY A 119 13.65 15.64 7.30
C GLY A 119 13.56 15.33 5.80
N ASP A 120 14.50 14.52 5.31
CA ASP A 120 14.66 14.06 3.93
C ASP A 120 14.06 12.66 3.68
N SER A 121 13.34 12.12 4.66
CA SER A 121 12.78 10.78 4.62
C SER A 121 11.37 10.72 5.18
N MET A 122 10.65 9.67 4.83
CA MET A 122 9.39 9.28 5.47
C MET A 122 9.63 7.99 6.22
N MET A 123 9.34 7.97 7.52
CA MET A 123 9.40 6.76 8.31
C MET A 123 7.99 6.25 8.56
N CYS A 124 7.74 5.00 8.19
CA CYS A 124 6.47 4.32 8.42
C CYS A 124 6.66 3.14 9.36
N LYS A 125 5.90 3.15 10.45
CA LYS A 125 5.78 2.04 11.38
C LYS A 125 4.59 1.18 10.99
N MET A 126 4.84 -0.10 10.77
CA MET A 126 3.83 -1.08 10.42
C MET A 126 3.65 -2.05 11.58
N MET A 127 2.44 -2.18 12.11
CA MET A 127 2.11 -3.03 13.24
C MET A 127 1.08 -4.09 12.82
N PRO A 128 1.08 -5.30 13.40
CA PRO A 128 0.09 -6.31 13.04
C PRO A 128 -1.31 -5.87 13.46
N MET A 129 -2.32 -6.15 12.63
CA MET A 129 -3.73 -6.01 13.03
C MET A 129 -4.16 -7.16 13.94
N PRO A 130 -5.28 -7.02 14.69
CA PRO A 130 -5.84 -8.12 15.46
C PRO A 130 -6.03 -9.38 14.60
N GLY A 131 -5.54 -10.52 15.10
CA GLY A 131 -5.52 -11.79 14.36
C GLY A 131 -4.21 -12.09 13.60
N MET A 132 -3.24 -11.16 13.58
CA MET A 132 -1.90 -11.38 13.05
C MET A 132 -0.87 -11.42 14.20
N SER A 133 0.07 -12.36 14.16
CA SER A 133 1.12 -12.45 15.18
C SER A 133 2.36 -11.63 14.80
N MET A 134 3.16 -11.23 15.80
CA MET A 134 4.46 -10.59 15.55
C MET A 134 5.41 -11.49 14.74
N ALA A 135 5.33 -12.80 14.92
CA ALA A 135 6.11 -13.75 14.11
C ALA A 135 5.71 -13.73 12.62
N MET A 136 4.44 -13.50 12.30
CA MET A 136 4.02 -13.29 10.90
C MET A 136 4.56 -11.99 10.34
N MET A 137 4.58 -10.92 11.14
CA MET A 137 5.16 -9.63 10.74
C MET A 137 6.68 -9.74 10.52
N GLU A 138 7.39 -10.46 11.39
CA GLU A 138 8.83 -10.70 11.23
C GLU A 138 9.13 -11.48 9.94
N ASN A 139 8.36 -12.53 9.66
CA ASN A 139 8.45 -13.26 8.40
C ASN A 139 8.15 -12.38 7.19
N CYS A 140 7.18 -11.46 7.30
CA CYS A 140 6.90 -10.47 6.27
C CYS A 140 8.10 -9.55 6.02
N CYS A 141 8.70 -9.02 7.09
CA CYS A 141 9.85 -8.13 6.99
C CYS A 141 11.03 -8.83 6.31
N MET A 142 11.34 -10.07 6.72
CA MET A 142 12.38 -10.89 6.11
C MET A 142 12.08 -11.16 4.62
N LEU A 143 10.86 -11.54 4.29
CA LEU A 143 10.47 -11.83 2.90
C LEU A 143 10.56 -10.58 2.03
N MET A 144 10.08 -9.45 2.54
CA MET A 144 10.15 -8.16 1.86
C MET A 144 11.59 -7.74 1.59
N ASN A 145 12.46 -7.79 2.60
CA ASN A 145 13.87 -7.49 2.44
C ASN A 145 14.54 -8.44 1.45
N LYS A 146 14.20 -9.73 1.47
CA LYS A 146 14.71 -10.70 0.51
C LYS A 146 14.28 -10.38 -0.93
N MET A 147 12.99 -10.12 -1.16
CA MET A 147 12.51 -9.83 -2.52
C MET A 147 13.07 -8.51 -3.06
N MET A 148 13.16 -7.49 -2.21
CA MET A 148 13.70 -6.21 -2.63
C MET A 148 15.21 -6.27 -2.85
N ASN A 149 15.98 -6.77 -1.88
CA ASN A 149 17.44 -6.75 -1.96
C ASN A 149 18.01 -7.88 -2.84
N ASP A 150 17.54 -9.12 -2.67
CA ASP A 150 18.14 -10.28 -3.33
C ASP A 150 17.57 -10.50 -4.74
N CYS A 151 16.31 -10.09 -4.97
CA CYS A 151 15.63 -10.27 -6.24
C CYS A 151 15.41 -8.96 -7.01
N ALA A 152 15.85 -7.81 -6.48
CA ALA A 152 15.67 -6.48 -7.09
C ALA A 152 14.21 -6.17 -7.46
N MET A 153 13.24 -6.78 -6.76
CA MET A 153 11.83 -6.61 -7.05
C MET A 153 11.34 -5.30 -6.43
N PRO A 154 10.75 -4.38 -7.20
CA PRO A 154 10.21 -3.15 -6.64
C PRO A 154 8.99 -3.45 -5.78
N MET A 155 8.89 -2.75 -4.67
CA MET A 155 7.68 -2.69 -3.86
C MET A 155 6.76 -1.61 -4.43
N MET A 156 5.58 -2.03 -4.88
CA MET A 156 4.54 -1.15 -5.37
C MET A 156 3.59 -0.75 -4.25
N MET A 157 3.50 0.54 -3.97
CA MET A 157 2.57 1.11 -3.01
C MET A 157 1.45 1.80 -3.77
N SER A 158 0.21 1.40 -3.50
CA SER A 158 -0.99 2.02 -4.05
C SER A 158 -1.98 2.36 -2.94
N CYS A 159 -2.76 3.41 -3.11
CA CYS A 159 -3.81 3.79 -2.18
C CYS A 159 -5.15 3.74 -2.92
N ASN A 160 -6.08 2.92 -2.43
CA ASN A 160 -7.38 2.69 -3.11
C ASN A 160 -7.23 2.31 -4.61
N GLY A 161 -6.22 1.50 -4.94
CA GLY A 161 -5.93 1.08 -6.31
C GLY A 161 -5.23 2.13 -7.18
N MET A 162 -5.00 3.35 -6.69
CA MET A 162 -4.19 4.35 -7.37
C MET A 162 -2.72 4.17 -7.01
N PRO A 163 -1.82 4.00 -7.98
CA PRO A 163 -0.41 3.79 -7.71
C PRO A 163 0.23 5.08 -7.19
N MET A 164 0.95 4.99 -6.06
CA MET A 164 1.51 6.13 -5.33
C MET A 164 3.04 6.16 -5.40
N MET A 165 3.67 5.04 -5.04
CA MET A 165 5.12 4.93 -4.98
C MET A 165 5.62 3.58 -5.49
N CYS A 166 6.80 3.63 -6.10
CA CYS A 166 7.61 2.50 -6.48
C CYS A 166 8.89 2.52 -5.66
N CYS A 167 8.95 1.65 -4.66
CA CYS A 167 10.08 1.60 -3.74
C CYS A 167 11.05 0.49 -4.15
N THR A 168 12.31 0.83 -4.39
CA THR A 168 13.40 -0.14 -4.52
C THR A 168 14.23 -0.15 -3.23
N CYS A 169 15.14 -1.11 -3.09
CA CYS A 169 16.19 -1.05 -2.08
C CYS A 169 17.24 0.02 -2.43
#